data_AF-A0A0A2L5J2-F1
#
_entry.id   AF-A0A0A2L5J2-F1
#
_cell.length_a   1.000
_cell.length_b   1.000
_cell.length_c   1.000
_cell.angle_alpha   90.00
_cell.angle_beta   90.00
_cell.angle_gamma   90.00
#
_symmetry.space_group_name_H-M   'P 1'
#
loop_
_entity.id
_entity.type
_entity.pdbx_description
1 polymer ?
#
loop_
_entity_poly.entity_id
_entity_poly.type
_entity_poly.pdbx_seq_one_letter_code
_entity_poly.pdbx_strand_id
1 'polypeptide(L)'
;MTIPDPDSIYRRERSYYLDLLQTQVVRLRTDPGRRLHVVEQLRELAQMTPGYIEASLLVGDTLFHQICCTLQPMFMAVIVTLLGDSDPVSGYRVADALEAAVPLEVRDPFNHPATW
;
A
#
# COMPACT_ATOMS: atom_id res chain seq x y z
N MET A 1 -6.75 -4.63 25.71
CA MET A 1 -6.44 -4.22 24.32
C MET A 1 -7.15 -2.90 24.12
N THR A 2 -6.43 -1.79 24.22
CA THR A 2 -6.98 -0.44 24.04
C THR A 2 -7.17 -0.21 22.56
N ILE A 3 -8.42 -0.16 22.11
CA ILE A 3 -8.79 0.23 20.75
C ILE A 3 -8.36 1.69 20.59
N PRO A 4 -7.49 2.03 19.63
CA PRO A 4 -7.09 3.42 19.42
C PRO A 4 -8.31 4.27 19.05
N ASP A 5 -8.33 5.50 19.58
CA ASP A 5 -9.41 6.45 19.36
C ASP A 5 -9.71 6.57 17.84
N PRO A 6 -10.98 6.45 17.40
CA PRO A 6 -11.37 6.60 16.01
C PRO A 6 -10.89 7.90 15.36
N ASP A 7 -10.58 8.95 16.12
CA ASP A 7 -10.05 10.21 15.61
C ASP A 7 -8.53 10.36 15.67
N SER A 8 -7.80 9.31 16.06
CA SER A 8 -6.33 9.36 16.18
C SER A 8 -5.64 9.65 14.85
N ILE A 9 -4.57 10.45 14.90
CA ILE A 9 -3.69 10.78 13.76
C ILE A 9 -3.24 9.49 13.06
N TYR A 10 -2.88 8.48 13.85
CA TYR A 10 -2.47 7.16 13.35
C TYR A 10 -3.52 6.52 12.43
N ARG A 11 -4.80 6.51 12.81
CA ARG A 11 -5.86 5.89 12.00
C ARG A 11 -6.04 6.62 10.66
N ARG A 12 -5.94 7.95 10.65
CA ARG A 12 -6.03 8.76 9.41
C ARG A 12 -4.85 8.49 8.49
N GLU A 13 -3.64 8.47 9.04
CA GLU A 13 -2.42 8.22 8.29
C GLU A 13 -2.35 6.79 7.74
N ARG A 14 -2.76 5.80 8.53
CA ARG A 14 -2.93 4.41 8.08
C ARG A 14 -3.90 4.32 6.91
N SER A 15 -5.07 4.98 7.03
CA SER A 15 -6.09 4.96 5.97
C SER A 15 -5.56 5.64 4.71
N TYR A 16 -4.89 6.79 4.84
CA TYR A 16 -4.23 7.47 3.73
C TYR A 16 -3.23 6.56 2.99
N TYR A 17 -2.37 5.86 3.73
CA TYR A 17 -1.38 4.94 3.14
C TYR A 17 -2.05 3.82 2.34
N LEU A 18 -3.08 3.18 2.90
CA LEU A 18 -3.81 2.09 2.26
C LEU A 18 -4.60 2.58 1.03
N ASP A 19 -5.26 3.73 1.13
CA ASP A 19 -5.99 4.35 0.03
C ASP A 19 -5.04 4.74 -1.12
N LEU A 20 -3.88 5.29 -0.79
CA LEU A 20 -2.86 5.66 -1.75
C LEU A 20 -2.32 4.43 -2.51
N LEU A 21 -2.06 3.34 -1.79
CA LEU A 21 -1.65 2.05 -2.36
C LEU A 21 -2.72 1.49 -3.29
N GLN A 22 -3.97 1.39 -2.81
CA GLN A 22 -5.09 0.86 -3.57
C GLN A 22 -5.36 1.69 -4.83
N THR A 23 -5.24 3.01 -4.73
CA THR A 23 -5.38 3.93 -5.87
C THR A 23 -4.33 3.63 -6.94
N GLN A 24 -3.09 3.30 -6.57
CA GLN A 24 -2.05 2.96 -7.55
C GLN A 24 -2.32 1.61 -8.21
N VAL A 25 -2.77 0.60 -7.45
CA VAL A 25 -3.17 -0.71 -8.00
C VAL A 25 -4.29 -0.53 -9.04
N VAL A 26 -5.34 0.22 -8.70
CA VAL A 26 -6.45 0.50 -9.63
C VAL A 26 -5.95 1.26 -10.86
N ARG A 27 -5.11 2.28 -10.70
CA ARG A 27 -4.56 3.05 -11.83
C ARG A 27 -3.75 2.20 -12.79
N LEU A 28 -2.89 1.32 -12.27
CA LEU A 28 -2.13 0.39 -13.12
C LEU A 28 -3.04 -0.55 -13.91
N ARG A 29 -4.19 -0.94 -13.34
CA ARG A 29 -5.19 -1.79 -14.01
C ARG A 29 -6.02 -1.04 -15.04
N THR A 30 -6.37 0.22 -14.81
CA THR A 30 -7.32 0.96 -15.67
C THR A 30 -6.64 1.85 -16.70
N ASP A 31 -5.44 2.36 -16.39
CA ASP A 31 -4.71 3.31 -17.23
C ASP A 31 -3.18 3.10 -17.15
N PRO A 32 -2.65 2.08 -17.85
CA PRO A 32 -1.21 1.77 -17.84
C PRO A 32 -0.34 2.93 -18.37
N GLY A 33 -0.92 3.86 -19.14
CA GLY A 33 -0.24 5.04 -19.66
C GLY A 33 0.24 6.00 -18.56
N ARG A 34 -0.35 5.95 -17.36
CA ARG A 34 0.01 6.78 -16.20
C ARG A 34 1.09 6.19 -15.30
N ARG A 35 1.83 5.17 -15.75
CA ARG A 35 2.90 4.50 -15.00
C ARG A 35 3.90 5.45 -14.32
N LEU A 36 4.28 6.55 -14.97
CA LEU A 36 5.23 7.53 -14.38
C LEU A 36 4.64 8.24 -13.16
N HIS A 37 3.35 8.58 -13.21
CA HIS A 37 2.67 9.14 -12.05
C HIS A 37 2.51 8.10 -10.93
N VAL A 38 2.24 6.84 -11.28
CA VAL A 38 2.24 5.75 -10.30
C VAL A 38 3.61 5.60 -9.64
N VAL A 39 4.71 5.73 -10.38
CA VAL A 39 6.07 5.69 -9.82
C VAL A 39 6.30 6.77 -8.77
N GLU A 40 5.83 8.00 -9.00
CA GLU A 40 5.95 9.09 -8.02
C GLU A 40 5.23 8.73 -6.71
N GLN A 41 4.02 8.19 -6.81
CA GLN A 41 3.22 7.80 -5.65
C GLN A 41 3.81 6.56 -4.93
N LEU A 42 4.39 5.62 -5.67
CA LEU A 42 5.12 4.48 -5.07
C LEU A 42 6.39 4.92 -4.34
N ARG A 43 7.06 5.99 -4.80
CA ARG A 43 8.20 6.59 -4.06
C ARG A 43 7.75 7.23 -2.76
N GLU A 44 6.62 7.93 -2.77
CA GLU A 44 6.00 8.47 -1.55
C GLU A 44 5.70 7.34 -0.56
N LEU A 45 5.00 6.29 -0.99
CA LEU A 45 4.74 5.12 -0.15
C LEU A 45 6.04 4.51 0.39
N ALA A 46 7.06 4.34 -0.45
CA ALA A 46 8.36 3.80 -0.02
C ALA A 46 9.04 4.66 1.06
N GLN A 47 8.96 5.98 0.95
CA GLN A 47 9.53 6.91 1.93
C GLN A 47 8.78 6.89 3.26
N MET A 48 7.46 6.74 3.24
CA MET A 48 6.64 6.71 4.45
C MET A 48 6.70 5.36 5.19
N THR A 49 6.91 4.26 4.45
CA THR A 49 6.80 2.89 4.96
C THR A 49 7.62 2.62 6.23
N PRO A 50 8.90 3.04 6.37
CA PRO A 50 9.66 2.82 7.60
C PRO A 50 9.00 3.42 8.85
N GLY A 51 8.47 4.65 8.74
CA GLY A 51 7.75 5.29 9.84
C GLY A 51 6.47 4.55 10.21
N TYR A 52 5.76 4.01 9.22
CA TYR A 52 4.58 3.19 9.47
C TYR A 52 4.87 1.82 10.08
N ILE A 53 6.02 1.20 9.76
CA ILE A 53 6.48 -0.03 10.41
C ILE A 53 6.69 0.22 11.92
N GLU A 54 7.36 1.31 12.28
CA GLU A 54 7.60 1.69 13.68
C GLU A 54 6.30 2.05 14.40
N ALA A 55 5.46 2.90 13.79
CA ALA A 55 4.21 3.36 14.41
C ALA A 55 3.20 2.21 14.61
N SER A 56 3.06 1.32 13.63
CA SER A 56 2.18 0.15 13.73
C SER A 56 2.62 -0.83 14.81
N LEU A 57 3.93 -1.03 14.98
CA LEU A 57 4.47 -1.85 16.05
C LEU A 57 4.18 -1.24 17.43
N LEU A 58 4.31 0.09 17.56
CA LEU A 58 4.06 0.81 18.81
C LEU A 58 2.59 0.74 19.25
N VAL A 59 1.66 0.87 18.29
CA VAL A 59 0.20 0.87 18.54
C VAL A 59 -0.36 -0.56 18.60
N GLY A 60 0.40 -1.56 18.13
CA GLY A 60 -0.01 -2.96 18.13
C GLY A 60 -0.90 -3.34 16.94
N ASP A 61 -0.88 -2.58 15.85
CA ASP A 61 -1.56 -2.93 14.59
C ASP A 61 -0.69 -3.93 13.80
N THR A 62 -0.79 -5.20 14.18
CA THR A 62 0.03 -6.28 13.61
C THR A 62 -0.25 -6.52 12.14
N LEU A 63 -1.48 -6.29 11.68
CA LEU A 63 -1.88 -6.49 10.29
C LEU A 63 -1.27 -5.42 9.38
N PHE A 64 -1.43 -4.15 9.74
CA PHE A 64 -0.83 -3.06 8.99
C PHE A 64 0.71 -3.13 9.03
N HIS A 65 1.27 -3.49 10.19
CA HIS A 65 2.70 -3.75 10.32
C HIS A 65 3.19 -4.81 9.31
N GLN A 66 2.49 -5.94 9.21
CA GLN A 66 2.85 -7.01 8.26
C GLN A 66 2.74 -6.55 6.80
N ILE A 67 1.72 -5.76 6.46
CA ILE A 67 1.56 -5.16 5.13
C ILE A 67 2.79 -4.29 4.81
N CYS A 68 3.14 -3.35 5.70
CA CYS A 68 4.28 -2.47 5.51
C CYS A 68 5.60 -3.23 5.39
N CYS A 69 5.85 -4.23 6.24
CA CYS A 69 7.03 -5.09 6.18
C CYS A 69 7.11 -5.89 4.86
N THR A 70 5.97 -6.31 4.32
CA THR A 70 5.90 -7.04 3.04
C THR A 70 6.17 -6.08 1.86
N LEU A 71 5.58 -4.90 1.88
CA LEU A 71 5.70 -3.91 0.81
C LEU A 71 7.06 -3.23 0.74
N GLN A 72 7.70 -2.96 1.89
CA GLN A 72 8.96 -2.23 1.99
C GLN A 72 10.04 -2.72 1.00
N PRO A 73 10.39 -4.02 0.95
CA PRO A 73 11.40 -4.50 -0.01
C PRO A 73 10.91 -4.48 -1.46
N MET A 74 9.59 -4.49 -1.70
CA MET A 74 9.02 -4.59 -3.06
C MET A 74 9.05 -3.26 -3.80
N PHE A 75 8.92 -2.12 -3.10
CA PHE A 75 8.78 -0.79 -3.73
C PHE A 75 9.89 -0.50 -4.75
N MET A 76 11.14 -0.77 -4.41
CA MET A 76 12.25 -0.50 -5.33
C MET A 76 12.19 -1.37 -6.59
N ALA A 77 11.81 -2.65 -6.45
CA ALA A 77 11.69 -3.55 -7.59
C ALA A 77 10.57 -3.10 -8.53
N VAL A 78 9.39 -2.79 -8.00
CA VAL A 78 8.24 -2.36 -8.84
C VAL A 78 8.48 -1.00 -9.49
N ILE A 79 9.14 -0.06 -8.80
CA ILE A 79 9.51 1.24 -9.36
C ILE A 79 10.46 1.06 -10.56
N VAL A 80 11.48 0.21 -10.41
CA VAL A 80 12.43 -0.09 -11.49
C VAL A 80 11.71 -0.73 -12.68
N THR A 81 10.81 -1.68 -12.44
CA THR A 81 10.01 -2.31 -13.51
C THR A 81 9.17 -1.28 -14.27
N LEU A 82 8.44 -0.40 -13.58
CA LEU A 82 7.58 0.60 -14.22
C LEU A 82 8.37 1.68 -15.00
N LEU A 83 9.59 1.99 -14.57
CA LEU A 83 10.47 2.92 -15.27
C LEU A 83 11.14 2.28 -16.49
N GLY A 84 11.59 1.03 -16.36
CA GLY A 84 12.35 0.33 -17.39
C GLY A 84 11.50 -0.29 -18.50
N ASP A 85 10.22 -0.58 -18.23
CA ASP A 85 9.35 -1.29 -19.16
C ASP A 85 8.12 -0.48 -19.54
N SER A 86 7.95 -0.23 -20.85
CA SER A 86 6.77 0.43 -21.43
C SER A 86 5.64 -0.51 -21.78
N ASP A 87 5.84 -1.82 -21.66
CA ASP A 87 4.79 -2.82 -21.87
C ASP A 87 3.69 -2.66 -20.80
N PRO A 88 2.42 -2.44 -21.20
CA PRO A 88 1.29 -2.47 -20.29
C PRO A 88 1.21 -3.74 -19.42
N VAL A 89 1.70 -4.88 -19.91
CA VAL A 89 1.77 -6.14 -19.16
C VAL A 89 2.56 -5.98 -17.86
N SER A 90 3.64 -5.21 -17.88
CA SER A 90 4.43 -4.93 -16.67
C SER A 90 3.66 -4.09 -15.65
N GLY A 91 2.79 -3.18 -16.10
CA GLY A 91 1.86 -2.48 -15.23
C GLY A 91 0.90 -3.41 -14.51
N TYR A 92 0.28 -4.35 -15.22
CA TYR A 92 -0.62 -5.35 -14.63
C TYR A 92 0.11 -6.28 -13.64
N ARG A 93 1.31 -6.76 -13.98
CA ARG A 93 2.10 -7.61 -13.09
C ARG A 93 2.49 -6.90 -11.80
N VAL A 94 2.83 -5.62 -11.89
CA VAL A 94 3.10 -4.80 -10.70
C VAL A 94 1.83 -4.62 -9.87
N ALA A 95 0.68 -4.39 -10.50
CA ALA A 95 -0.60 -4.30 -9.79
C ALA A 95 -0.92 -5.59 -9.04
N ASP A 96 -0.76 -6.75 -9.68
CA ASP A 96 -0.99 -8.06 -9.05
C ASP A 96 -0.03 -8.30 -7.88
N ALA A 97 1.25 -7.92 -8.00
CA ALA A 97 2.24 -8.08 -6.94
C ALA A 97 1.94 -7.17 -5.73
N LEU A 98 1.57 -5.91 -5.97
CA LEU A 98 1.20 -4.97 -4.91
C LEU A 98 -0.08 -5.39 -4.21
N GLU A 99 -1.08 -5.85 -4.96
CA GLU A 99 -2.31 -6.37 -4.41
C GLU A 99 -2.05 -7.64 -3.58
N ALA A 100 -1.24 -8.57 -4.10
CA ALA A 100 -0.84 -9.81 -3.41
C ALA A 100 -0.22 -9.56 -2.02
N ALA A 101 0.48 -8.44 -1.84
CA ALA A 101 1.10 -8.06 -0.57
C ALA A 101 0.11 -7.59 0.50
N VAL A 102 -1.14 -7.31 0.13
CA VAL A 102 -2.21 -6.88 1.04
C VAL A 102 -3.12 -8.09 1.35
N PRO A 103 -3.36 -8.46 2.63
CA PRO A 103 -4.30 -9.51 3.00
C PRO A 103 -5.72 -9.26 2.47
N LEU A 104 -6.47 -10.33 2.17
CA LEU A 104 -7.80 -10.25 1.55
C LEU A 104 -8.79 -9.43 2.41
N GLU A 105 -8.63 -9.50 3.73
CA GLU A 105 -9.41 -8.77 4.74
C GLU A 105 -9.27 -7.24 4.60
N VAL A 106 -8.22 -6.78 3.92
CA VAL A 106 -7.95 -5.35 3.67
C VAL A 106 -8.30 -4.94 2.25
N ARG A 107 -8.45 -5.91 1.34
CA ARG A 107 -8.86 -5.66 -0.05
C ARG A 107 -10.37 -5.43 -0.20
N ASP A 108 -11.18 -5.87 0.77
CA ASP A 108 -12.63 -5.71 0.74
C ASP A 108 -13.08 -4.48 1.54
N PRO A 109 -13.49 -3.38 0.87
CA PRO A 109 -13.98 -2.18 1.55
C PRO A 109 -15.31 -2.39 2.30
N PHE A 110 -15.99 -3.53 2.10
CA PHE A 110 -17.24 -3.86 2.79
C PHE A 110 -17.04 -4.82 3.98
N ASN A 111 -15.82 -5.29 4.20
CA ASN A 111 -15.49 -6.31 5.18
C ASN A 111 -14.39 -5.83 6.11
N HIS A 112 -14.58 -4.66 6.71
CA HIS A 112 -13.75 -4.22 7.83
C HIS A 112 -14.01 -5.17 9.01
N PRO A 113 -12.98 -5.87 9.53
CA PRO A 113 -13.09 -6.60 10.79
C PRO A 113 -13.66 -5.65 11.86
N ALA A 114 -14.60 -6.12 12.67
CA ALA A 114 -15.23 -5.33 13.74
C ALA A 114 -14.24 -4.72 14.76
N THR A 115 -12.97 -5.11 14.69
CA THR A 115 -11.85 -4.63 15.50
C THR A 115 -11.04 -3.50 14.85
N TRP A 116 -11.46 -2.95 13.70
CA TRP A 116 -10.80 -1.85 12.99
C TRP A 116 -11.27 -0.44 13.39
#